data_AF-A0A3D0YZV4-F1
#
_entry.id   AF-A0A3D0YZV4-F1
#
_cell.length_a   1.000
_cell.length_b   1.000
_cell.length_c   1.000
_cell.angle_alpha   90.00
_cell.angle_beta   90.00
_cell.angle_gamma   90.00
#
_symmetry.space_group_name_H-M   'P 1'
#
loop_
_entity.id
_entity.type
_entity.pdbx_description
1 polymer ?
#
loop_
_entity_poly.entity_id
_entity_poly.type
_entity_poly.pdbx_seq_one_letter_code
_entity_poly.pdbx_strand_id
1 'polypeptide(L)' 'EAAARWLTLTERMGQEVDAENLIRARGFADALVVLKDDAATVIVRANELAPLEVARIADVVIRTAGVRPENISVQARP' A
#
# COMPACT_ATOMS: atom_id res chain seq x y z
N GLU A 1 -14.35 -0.33 -24.02
CA GLU A 1 -12.99 -0.11 -23.48
C GLU A 1 -12.91 0.95 -22.38
N ALA A 2 -13.57 2.12 -22.48
CA ALA A 2 -13.54 3.12 -21.40
C ALA A 2 -14.15 2.59 -20.09
N ALA A 3 -15.31 1.93 -20.13
CA ALA A 3 -15.97 1.37 -18.94
C ALA A 3 -15.11 0.35 -18.18
N ALA A 4 -14.37 -0.51 -18.89
CA ALA A 4 -13.48 -1.50 -18.27
C ALA A 4 -12.31 -0.82 -17.54
N ARG A 5 -11.73 0.23 -18.15
CA ARG A 5 -10.68 1.03 -17.50
C ARG A 5 -11.17 1.72 -16.24
N TRP A 6 -12.39 2.24 -16.23
CA TRP A 6 -12.99 2.85 -15.04
C TRP A 6 -13.20 1.85 -13.89
N LEU A 7 -13.65 0.63 -14.21
CA LEU A 7 -13.84 -0.42 -13.21
C LEU A 7 -12.51 -0.81 -12.54
N THR A 8 -11.48 -1.06 -13.34
CA THR A 8 -10.15 -1.41 -12.83
C THR A 8 -9.53 -0.30 -11.98
N LEU A 9 -9.72 0.97 -12.35
CA LEU A 9 -9.25 2.10 -11.54
C LEU A 9 -9.98 2.14 -10.19
N THR A 10 -11.29 1.92 -10.19
CA THR A 10 -12.10 1.91 -8.95
C THR A 10 -11.71 0.77 -8.03
N GLU A 11 -11.49 -0.44 -8.58
CA GLU A 11 -11.02 -1.59 -7.83
C GLU A 11 -9.65 -1.33 -7.18
N ARG A 12 -8.72 -0.73 -7.94
CA ARG A 12 -7.39 -0.34 -7.43
C ARG A 12 -7.49 0.69 -6.32
N MET A 13 -8.32 1.72 -6.47
CA MET A 13 -8.57 2.71 -5.42
C MET A 13 -9.14 2.06 -4.15
N GLY A 14 -10.02 1.06 -4.29
CA GLY A 14 -10.51 0.27 -3.16
C GLY A 14 -9.38 -0.46 -2.43
N GLN A 15 -8.51 -1.13 -3.19
CA GLN A 15 -7.34 -1.83 -2.64
C GLN A 15 -6.35 -0.91 -1.93
N GLU A 16 -6.14 0.31 -2.45
CA GLU A 16 -5.32 1.35 -1.81
C GLU A 16 -5.88 1.69 -0.43
N VAL A 17 -7.17 2.05 -0.37
CA VAL A 17 -7.86 2.41 0.88
C VAL A 17 -7.85 1.26 1.89
N ASP A 18 -8.11 0.04 1.43
CA ASP A 18 -8.09 -1.15 2.28
C ASP A 18 -6.69 -1.40 2.87
N ALA A 19 -5.64 -1.29 2.05
CA ALA A 19 -4.27 -1.46 2.49
C ALA A 19 -3.87 -0.37 3.50
N GLU A 20 -4.22 0.89 3.27
CA GLU A 20 -3.96 1.98 4.20
C GLU A 20 -4.65 1.75 5.56
N ASN A 21 -5.92 1.35 5.54
CA ASN A 21 -6.68 1.10 6.76
C ASN A 21 -6.09 -0.04 7.57
N LEU A 22 -5.64 -1.12 6.91
CA LEU A 22 -4.95 -2.22 7.55
C LEU A 22 -3.60 -1.81 8.14
N ILE A 23 -2.87 -0.91 7.48
CA ILE A 23 -1.62 -0.36 8.02
C ILE A 23 -1.92 0.51 9.25
N ARG A 24 -2.88 1.43 9.17
CA ARG A 24 -3.30 2.26 10.32
C ARG A 24 -3.76 1.41 11.51
N ALA A 25 -4.53 0.35 11.27
CA ALA A 25 -4.98 -0.60 12.30
C ALA A 25 -3.82 -1.35 13.00
N ARG A 26 -2.63 -1.42 12.38
CA ARG A 26 -1.43 -2.03 12.97
C ARG A 26 -0.64 -1.10 13.89
N GLY A 27 -1.06 0.17 14.03
CA GLY A 27 -0.48 1.14 14.96
C GLY A 27 0.22 2.33 14.29
N PHE A 28 0.20 2.44 12.97
CA PHE A 28 0.76 3.61 12.27
C PHE A 28 -0.24 4.77 12.29
N ALA A 29 0.23 5.97 12.62
CA ALA A 29 -0.62 7.16 12.73
C ALA A 29 -1.22 7.56 11.38
N ASP A 30 -0.49 7.35 10.28
CA ASP A 30 -0.96 7.59 8.93
C ASP A 30 -0.21 6.73 7.93
N ALA A 31 -0.89 6.38 6.85
CA ALA A 31 -0.36 5.56 5.77
C ALA A 31 -0.99 6.01 4.45
N LEU A 32 -0.17 6.13 3.41
CA LEU A 32 -0.59 6.37 2.04
C LEU A 32 -0.11 5.20 1.19
N VAL A 33 -1.02 4.57 0.47
CA VAL A 33 -0.69 3.49 -0.47
C VAL A 33 -1.05 3.96 -1.87
N VAL A 34 -0.08 3.88 -2.78
CA VAL A 34 -0.25 4.24 -4.19
C VAL A 34 0.04 3.01 -5.03
N LEU A 35 -0.99 2.52 -5.73
CA LEU A 35 -0.90 1.42 -6.67
C LEU A 35 -0.83 1.99 -8.09
N LYS A 36 0.35 1.90 -8.69
CA LYS A 36 0.57 2.35 -10.07
C LYS A 36 1.04 1.18 -10.92
N ASP A 37 0.25 0.84 -11.93
CA ASP A 37 0.51 -0.29 -12.83
C ASP A 37 0.72 -1.59 -12.04
N ASP A 38 1.95 -2.11 -11.97
CA ASP A 38 2.32 -3.30 -11.19
C ASP A 38 3.25 -2.98 -10.00
N ALA A 39 3.29 -1.71 -9.56
CA ALA A 39 4.10 -1.24 -8.45
C ALA A 39 3.25 -0.63 -7.34
N ALA A 40 3.70 -0.83 -6.11
CA ALA A 40 3.09 -0.24 -4.93
C ALA A 40 4.10 0.63 -4.20
N THR A 41 3.70 1.87 -3.90
CA THR A 41 4.46 2.76 -3.04
C THR A 41 3.69 2.98 -1.77
N VAL A 42 4.33 2.72 -0.63
CA VAL A 42 3.76 2.92 0.69
C VAL A 42 4.55 3.99 1.41
N ILE A 43 3.85 5.03 1.87
CA ILE A 43 4.42 6.09 2.69
C ILE A 43 3.73 6.05 4.03
N VAL A 44 4.48 5.87 5.11
CA VAL A 44 3.91 5.84 6.46
C VAL A 44 4.47 6.98 7.30
N ARG A 45 3.61 7.55 8.15
CA ARG A 45 4.02 8.57 9.11
C ARG A 45 4.76 7.90 10.27
N ALA A 46 6.07 7.94 10.23
CA ALA A 46 6.97 7.36 11.22
C ALA A 46 8.35 8.06 11.15
N ASN A 47 8.98 8.25 12.31
CA ASN A 47 10.35 8.79 12.37
C ASN A 47 11.37 7.80 11.80
N GLU A 48 11.22 6.53 12.16
CA GLU A 48 12.01 5.41 11.65
C GLU A 48 11.10 4.20 11.49
N LEU A 49 11.47 3.29 10.59
CA LEU A 49 10.81 1.99 10.42
C LEU A 49 11.79 0.89 10.73
N ALA A 50 11.42 0.00 11.65
CA ALA A 50 12.17 -1.22 11.86
C ALA A 50 12.02 -2.16 10.65
N PRO A 51 13.02 -3.01 10.34
CA PRO A 51 12.91 -4.00 9.26
C PRO A 51 11.67 -4.89 9.37
N LEU A 52 11.26 -5.22 10.60
CA LEU A 52 10.05 -5.99 10.88
C LEU A 52 8.78 -5.22 10.50
N GLU A 53 8.75 -3.90 10.71
CA GLU A 53 7.62 -3.06 10.34
C GLU A 53 7.49 -2.92 8.83
N VAL A 54 8.62 -2.73 8.13
CA VAL A 54 8.66 -2.72 6.67
C VAL A 54 8.13 -4.04 6.10
N ALA A 55 8.59 -5.18 6.63
CA ALA A 55 8.11 -6.49 6.21
C ALA A 55 6.60 -6.68 6.48
N ARG A 56 6.10 -6.21 7.62
CA ARG A 56 4.67 -6.26 7.96
C ARG A 56 3.81 -5.39 7.05
N ILE A 57 4.31 -4.23 6.65
CA ILE A 57 3.63 -3.32 5.71
C ILE A 57 3.60 -3.95 4.32
N ALA A 58 4.74 -4.47 3.85
CA ALA A 58 4.84 -5.13 2.55
C ALA A 58 3.90 -6.34 2.46
N ASP A 59 3.82 -7.18 3.51
CA ASP A 59 2.89 -8.33 3.55
C ASP A 59 1.42 -7.91 3.42
N VAL A 60 1.02 -6.77 4.01
CA VAL A 60 -0.36 -6.23 3.84
C VAL A 60 -0.60 -5.89 2.38
N VAL A 61 0.32 -5.16 1.74
CA VAL A 61 0.18 -4.74 0.34
C VAL A 61 0.16 -5.94 -0.61
N ILE A 62 0.99 -6.96 -0.37
CA ILE A 62 0.99 -8.19 -1.17
C ILE A 62 -0.39 -8.87 -1.09
N ARG A 63 -0.97 -8.97 0.10
CA ARG A 63 -2.27 -9.65 0.32
C ARG A 63 -3.46 -8.86 -0.22
N THR A 64 -3.43 -7.53 -0.12
CA THR A 64 -4.56 -6.68 -0.52
C THR A 64 -4.53 -6.35 -2.01
N ALA A 65 -3.36 -6.00 -2.55
CA ALA A 65 -3.21 -5.49 -3.91
C ALA A 65 -2.63 -6.51 -4.90
N GLY A 66 -2.11 -7.65 -4.43
CA GLY A 66 -1.54 -8.69 -5.29
C GLY A 66 -0.24 -8.29 -6.00
N VAL A 67 0.45 -7.26 -5.50
CA VAL A 67 1.69 -6.74 -6.09
C VAL A 67 2.88 -7.62 -5.71
N ARG A 68 3.81 -7.82 -6.65
CA ARG A 68 5.03 -8.60 -6.40
C ARG A 68 5.92 -7.91 -5.37
N PRO A 69 6.58 -8.64 -4.45
CA PRO A 69 7.40 -8.04 -3.38
C PRO A 69 8.50 -7.12 -3.90
N GLU A 70 9.10 -7.47 -5.04
CA GLU A 70 10.14 -6.70 -5.73
C GLU A 70 9.69 -5.31 -6.24
N ASN A 71 8.38 -5.11 -6.38
CA ASN A 71 7.78 -3.87 -6.86
C ASN A 71 7.17 -3.01 -5.73
N ILE A 72 7.44 -3.37 -4.46
CA ILE A 72 6.93 -2.64 -3.29
C ILE A 72 8.03 -1.75 -2.73
N SER A 73 7.76 -0.45 -2.67
CA SER A 73 8.63 0.53 -2.02
C SER A 73 7.96 1.05 -0.75
N VAL A 74 8.61 0.90 0.39
CA VAL A 74 8.12 1.42 1.69
C VAL A 74 9.03 2.55 2.14
N GLN A 75 8.46 3.71 2.45
CA GLN A 75 9.19 4.89 2.90
C GLN A 75 8.60 5.43 4.20
N ALA A 76 9.47 5.75 5.15
CA ALA A 76 9.11 6.49 6.35
C ALA A 76 9.17 7.99 6.08
N ARG A 77 8.15 8.73 6.51
CA ARG A 77 8.19 10.20 6.56
C ARG A 77 7.75 10.67 7.94
N PRO A 78 8.48 11.58 8.60
CA PRO A 78 8.06 12.18 9.86
C PRO A 78 6.82 13.07 9.67
#